data_AF-A0A4Y7UBZ7-F1
#
_entry.id   AF-A0A4Y7UBZ7-F1
#
_cell.length_a   1.000
_cell.length_b   1.000
_cell.length_c   1.000
_cell.angle_alpha   90.00
_cell.angle_beta   90.00
_cell.angle_gamma   90.00
#
_symmetry.space_group_name_H-M   'P 1'
#
loop_
_entity.id
_entity.type
_entity.pdbx_description
1 polymer ?
#
loop_
_entity_poly.entity_id
_entity_poly.type
_entity_poly.pdbx_seq_one_letter_code
_entity_poly.pdbx_strand_id
1 'polypeptide(L)'
;MDLRKIVKMKGFSFENKFNQLILIMKKILLILAILVFMACEKKSNVPKDIQWEITKENPNDNLSKNNIEVHLNKKVDQKVLQEIAMEIREDRTQYDRLWIFYHIPNMTEGMAWATTHFTPNLEINIIGSTENQDVKTSKTTDIEGEVLNKWRSEKSLMGATLILFKNSFQKKIMIIKFKDGSKMESEIVESNVNGKVKYQDDNENGEYYILESNGNLGLYVKNGKFDEAIKIE
;
A
#
# COMPACT_ATOMS: atom_id res chain seq x y z
N MET A 1 -0.35 -40.89 -79.65
CA MET A 1 -0.80 -40.71 -78.25
C MET A 1 0.29 -39.93 -77.52
N ASP A 2 0.04 -38.66 -77.19
CA ASP A 2 1.05 -37.73 -76.67
C ASP A 2 1.30 -37.97 -75.16
N LEU A 3 2.45 -38.57 -74.84
CA LEU A 3 2.89 -38.88 -73.47
C LEU A 3 3.21 -37.62 -72.63
N ARG A 4 3.24 -36.42 -73.22
CA ARG A 4 3.45 -35.15 -72.48
C ARG A 4 2.23 -34.69 -71.69
N LYS A 5 1.04 -35.26 -71.94
CA LYS A 5 -0.18 -34.96 -71.15
C LYS A 5 -0.27 -35.73 -69.82
N ILE A 6 0.41 -36.87 -69.68
CA ILE A 6 0.28 -37.74 -68.49
C ILE A 6 1.17 -37.28 -67.33
N VAL A 7 2.31 -36.63 -67.62
CA VAL A 7 3.23 -36.14 -66.57
C VAL A 7 2.71 -34.86 -65.90
N LYS A 8 1.86 -34.08 -66.57
CA LYS A 8 1.27 -32.86 -65.99
C LYS A 8 0.13 -33.10 -64.99
N MET A 9 -0.47 -34.30 -64.95
CA MET A 9 -1.58 -34.59 -64.03
C MET A 9 -1.15 -35.10 -62.65
N LYS A 10 0.08 -35.60 -62.48
CA LYS A 10 0.55 -36.12 -61.17
C LYS A 10 1.31 -35.10 -60.31
N GLY A 11 2.01 -34.13 -60.92
CA GLY A 11 2.75 -33.09 -60.18
C GLY A 11 1.84 -32.08 -59.46
N PHE A 12 0.71 -31.73 -60.06
CA PHE A 12 -0.24 -30.74 -59.52
C PHE A 12 -0.98 -31.23 -58.24
N SER A 13 -1.03 -32.56 -58.03
CA SER A 13 -1.70 -33.18 -56.88
C SER A 13 -0.82 -33.20 -55.63
N PHE A 14 0.50 -33.36 -55.79
CA PHE A 14 1.44 -33.43 -54.67
C PHE A 14 1.70 -32.05 -54.06
N GLU A 15 1.91 -31.04 -54.91
CA GLU A 15 2.17 -29.66 -54.49
C GLU A 15 0.96 -29.05 -53.77
N ASN A 16 -0.26 -29.34 -54.25
CA ASN A 16 -1.49 -28.96 -53.56
C ASN A 16 -1.67 -29.66 -52.21
N LYS A 17 -1.33 -30.96 -52.10
CA LYS A 17 -1.39 -31.68 -50.81
C LYS A 17 -0.35 -31.16 -49.82
N PHE A 18 0.86 -30.85 -50.29
CA PHE A 18 1.93 -30.30 -49.46
C PHE A 18 1.58 -28.89 -48.94
N ASN A 19 1.04 -28.03 -49.80
CA ASN A 19 0.57 -26.69 -49.39
C ASN A 19 -0.63 -26.77 -48.44
N GLN A 20 -1.54 -27.72 -48.63
CA GLN A 20 -2.64 -27.98 -47.68
C GLN A 20 -2.12 -28.45 -46.32
N LEU A 21 -1.12 -29.34 -46.28
CA LEU A 21 -0.46 -29.77 -45.05
C LEU A 21 0.23 -28.62 -44.31
N ILE A 22 0.95 -27.75 -45.03
CA ILE A 22 1.55 -26.53 -44.46
C ILE A 22 0.46 -25.60 -43.90
N LEU A 23 -0.66 -25.44 -44.61
CA LEU A 23 -1.77 -24.61 -44.15
C LEU A 23 -2.41 -25.17 -42.87
N ILE A 24 -2.59 -26.49 -42.80
CA ILE A 24 -3.11 -27.20 -41.63
C ILE A 24 -2.13 -27.09 -40.46
N MET A 25 -0.83 -27.28 -40.68
CA MET A 25 0.20 -27.12 -39.63
C MET A 25 0.26 -25.68 -39.11
N LYS A 26 0.15 -24.67 -39.98
CA LYS A 26 0.06 -23.26 -39.57
C LYS A 26 -1.19 -22.98 -38.74
N LYS A 27 -2.34 -23.57 -39.09
CA LYS A 27 -3.57 -23.46 -38.30
C LYS A 27 -3.43 -24.14 -36.93
N ILE A 28 -2.80 -25.32 -36.87
CA ILE A 28 -2.54 -26.03 -35.61
C ILE A 28 -1.58 -25.23 -34.72
N LEU A 29 -0.50 -24.66 -35.28
CA LEU A 29 0.42 -23.79 -34.56
C LEU A 29 -0.26 -22.52 -34.04
N LEU A 30 -1.16 -21.92 -34.83
CA LEU A 30 -1.96 -20.76 -34.42
C LEU A 30 -2.92 -21.13 -33.26
N ILE A 31 -3.58 -22.28 -33.32
CA ILE A 31 -4.48 -22.77 -32.27
C ILE A 31 -3.70 -23.09 -30.99
N LEU A 32 -2.53 -23.71 -31.09
CA LEU A 32 -1.64 -23.96 -29.95
C LEU A 32 -1.15 -22.66 -29.31
N ALA A 33 -0.80 -21.64 -30.10
CA ALA A 33 -0.43 -20.33 -29.58
C ALA A 33 -1.60 -19.65 -28.83
N ILE A 34 -2.83 -19.76 -29.34
CA ILE A 34 -4.04 -19.22 -28.66
C ILE A 34 -4.33 -19.98 -27.36
N LEU A 35 -4.11 -21.29 -27.32
CA LEU A 35 -4.30 -22.10 -26.11
C LEU A 35 -3.26 -21.81 -25.02
N VAL A 36 -2.04 -21.38 -25.39
CA VAL A 36 -1.02 -20.92 -24.43
C VAL A 36 -1.40 -19.58 -23.79
N PHE A 37 -2.13 -18.70 -24.49
CA PHE A 37 -2.66 -17.46 -23.89
C PHE A 37 -3.88 -17.68 -22.98
N MET A 38 -4.57 -18.82 -23.09
CA MET A 38 -5.62 -19.21 -22.14
C MET A 38 -5.09 -19.98 -20.93
N ALA A 39 -3.76 -19.98 -20.71
CA ALA A 39 -3.16 -20.44 -19.47
C ALA A 39 -3.63 -19.55 -18.32
N CYS A 40 -4.73 -19.97 -17.69
CA CYS A 40 -5.26 -19.58 -16.39
C CYS A 40 -4.94 -18.12 -15.99
N GLU A 41 -5.76 -17.16 -16.44
CA GLU A 41 -5.86 -15.90 -15.70
C GLU A 41 -6.30 -16.24 -14.29
N LYS A 42 -5.34 -16.32 -13.37
CA LYS A 42 -5.61 -16.53 -11.96
C LYS A 42 -6.45 -15.34 -11.50
N LYS A 43 -7.71 -15.60 -11.20
CA LYS A 43 -8.65 -14.57 -10.76
C LYS A 43 -8.21 -14.09 -9.37
N SER A 44 -7.51 -12.98 -9.33
CA SER A 44 -7.21 -12.26 -8.09
C SER A 44 -8.52 -11.83 -7.43
N ASN A 45 -8.62 -12.05 -6.12
CA ASN A 45 -9.73 -11.53 -5.30
C ASN A 45 -9.42 -10.13 -4.76
N VAL A 46 -8.23 -9.58 -5.05
CA VAL A 46 -7.86 -8.22 -4.70
C VAL A 46 -8.69 -7.25 -5.56
N PRO A 47 -9.36 -6.25 -4.96
CA PRO A 47 -10.14 -5.28 -5.72
C PRO A 47 -9.28 -4.53 -6.75
N LYS A 48 -9.85 -4.23 -7.92
CA LYS A 48 -9.10 -3.67 -9.07
C LYS A 48 -8.48 -2.30 -8.83
N ASP A 49 -9.02 -1.55 -7.89
CA ASP A 49 -8.53 -0.23 -7.48
C ASP A 49 -7.38 -0.30 -6.47
N ILE A 50 -7.05 -1.50 -5.97
CA ILE A 50 -5.88 -1.74 -5.13
C ILE A 50 -4.72 -2.11 -6.04
N GLN A 51 -3.74 -1.22 -6.10
CA GLN A 51 -2.46 -1.48 -6.76
C GLN A 51 -1.44 -1.82 -5.68
N TRP A 52 -0.71 -2.90 -5.91
CA TRP A 52 0.35 -3.33 -5.02
C TRP A 52 1.53 -3.88 -5.81
N GLU A 53 2.73 -3.72 -5.26
CA GLU A 53 3.97 -4.23 -5.85
C GLU A 53 4.93 -4.72 -4.77
N ILE A 54 5.69 -5.77 -5.08
CA ILE A 54 6.82 -6.18 -4.24
C ILE A 54 7.98 -5.24 -4.55
N THR A 55 8.43 -4.50 -3.55
CA THR A 55 9.54 -3.54 -3.68
C THR A 55 10.87 -4.12 -3.23
N LYS A 56 10.85 -5.14 -2.36
CA LYS A 56 12.05 -5.84 -1.90
C LYS A 56 11.73 -7.27 -1.52
N GLU A 57 12.67 -8.16 -1.77
CA GLU A 57 12.61 -9.56 -1.36
C GLU A 57 13.99 -10.01 -0.86
N ASN A 58 14.03 -10.65 0.31
CA ASN A 58 15.27 -11.11 0.94
C ASN A 58 15.10 -12.56 1.44
N PRO A 59 15.35 -13.55 0.57
CA PRO A 59 15.27 -14.95 0.94
C PRO A 59 16.44 -15.38 1.82
N ASN A 60 16.18 -16.36 2.70
CA ASN A 60 17.17 -17.01 3.53
C ASN A 60 16.84 -18.51 3.63
N ASP A 61 17.40 -19.27 2.69
CA ASP A 61 17.16 -20.72 2.54
C ASP A 61 17.62 -21.50 3.78
N ASN A 62 18.73 -21.10 4.39
CA ASN A 62 19.27 -21.75 5.60
C ASN A 62 18.29 -21.68 6.78
N LEU A 63 17.42 -20.67 6.82
CA LEU A 63 16.42 -20.48 7.88
C LEU A 63 15.00 -20.81 7.42
N SER A 64 14.83 -21.35 6.21
CA SER A 64 13.52 -21.61 5.60
C SER A 64 12.60 -20.38 5.73
N LYS A 65 13.15 -19.21 5.39
CA LYS A 65 12.51 -17.92 5.63
C LYS A 65 12.68 -16.97 4.46
N ASN A 66 11.64 -16.20 4.16
CA ASN A 66 11.72 -15.08 3.22
C ASN A 66 11.04 -13.82 3.79
N ASN A 67 11.64 -12.65 3.54
CA ASN A 67 11.10 -11.34 3.92
C ASN A 67 10.75 -10.54 2.67
N ILE A 68 9.55 -9.98 2.62
CA ILE A 68 9.00 -9.24 1.48
C ILE A 68 8.51 -7.89 1.94
N GLU A 69 8.93 -6.84 1.24
CA GLU A 69 8.37 -5.50 1.37
C GLU A 69 7.38 -5.29 0.22
N VAL A 70 6.17 -4.86 0.55
CA VAL A 70 5.08 -4.59 -0.40
C VAL A 70 4.66 -3.14 -0.27
N HIS A 71 4.56 -2.44 -1.39
CA HIS A 71 3.97 -1.11 -1.44
C HIS A 71 2.52 -1.20 -1.92
N LEU A 72 1.61 -0.59 -1.18
CA LEU A 72 0.20 -0.43 -1.52
C LEU A 72 -0.06 1.02 -1.94
N ASN A 73 -0.97 1.24 -2.89
CA ASN A 73 -1.39 2.59 -3.26
C ASN A 73 -2.28 3.27 -2.22
N LYS A 74 -2.89 2.53 -1.29
CA LYS A 74 -3.72 3.05 -0.20
C LYS A 74 -3.87 2.03 0.94
N LYS A 75 -4.44 2.49 2.06
CA LYS A 75 -4.90 1.62 3.16
C LYS A 75 -5.95 0.64 2.65
N VAL A 76 -5.93 -0.58 3.17
CA VAL A 76 -6.89 -1.64 2.83
C VAL A 76 -7.39 -2.32 4.11
N ASP A 77 -8.34 -3.25 3.99
CA ASP A 77 -8.79 -4.03 5.15
C ASP A 77 -8.00 -5.34 5.29
N GLN A 78 -8.26 -6.07 6.39
CA GLN A 78 -7.61 -7.36 6.66
C GLN A 78 -7.90 -8.41 5.58
N LYS A 79 -9.08 -8.35 4.94
CA LYS A 79 -9.46 -9.31 3.90
C LYS A 79 -8.60 -9.09 2.66
N VAL A 80 -8.41 -7.85 2.24
CA VAL A 80 -7.52 -7.54 1.11
C VAL A 80 -6.06 -7.91 1.43
N LEU A 81 -5.58 -7.64 2.65
CA LEU A 81 -4.25 -8.08 3.08
C LEU A 81 -4.09 -9.60 3.01
N GLN A 82 -5.12 -10.34 3.42
CA GLN A 82 -5.14 -11.80 3.33
C GLN A 82 -5.02 -12.27 1.87
N GLU A 83 -5.81 -11.72 0.94
CA GLU A 83 -5.74 -12.11 -0.47
C GLU A 83 -4.35 -11.82 -1.06
N ILE A 84 -3.77 -10.64 -0.78
CA ILE A 84 -2.41 -10.31 -1.24
C ILE A 84 -1.38 -11.28 -0.62
N ALA A 85 -1.49 -11.58 0.66
CA ALA A 85 -0.58 -12.51 1.34
C ALA A 85 -0.64 -13.92 0.74
N MET A 86 -1.84 -14.41 0.42
CA MET A 86 -2.04 -15.71 -0.21
C MET A 86 -1.49 -15.73 -1.64
N GLU A 87 -1.70 -14.66 -2.41
CA GLU A 87 -1.13 -14.53 -3.76
C GLU A 87 0.41 -14.54 -3.74
N ILE A 88 1.03 -13.89 -2.76
CA ILE A 88 2.49 -13.91 -2.57
C ILE A 88 2.97 -15.28 -2.05
N ARG A 89 2.16 -15.99 -1.25
CA ARG A 89 2.52 -17.31 -0.69
C ARG A 89 2.57 -18.40 -1.76
N GLU A 90 1.57 -18.42 -2.63
CA GLU A 90 1.80 -18.60 -4.07
C GLU A 90 2.90 -19.55 -4.55
N ASP A 91 3.95 -18.86 -4.97
CA ASP A 91 5.20 -19.25 -5.59
C ASP A 91 6.35 -19.32 -4.57
N ARG A 92 6.05 -19.19 -3.27
CA ARG A 92 7.02 -19.13 -2.16
C ARG A 92 6.78 -20.22 -1.12
N THR A 93 6.22 -21.34 -1.56
CA THR A 93 5.87 -22.49 -0.71
C THR A 93 7.09 -23.22 -0.13
N GLN A 94 8.28 -23.00 -0.67
CA GLN A 94 9.55 -23.58 -0.20
C GLN A 94 9.99 -23.05 1.17
N TYR A 95 9.48 -21.91 1.62
CA TYR A 95 9.84 -21.33 2.92
C TYR A 95 8.79 -21.70 3.97
N ASP A 96 9.20 -22.19 5.14
CA ASP A 96 8.29 -22.40 6.27
C ASP A 96 7.77 -21.08 6.82
N ARG A 97 8.58 -20.02 6.71
CA ARG A 97 8.26 -18.67 7.17
C ARG A 97 8.29 -17.66 6.04
N LEU A 98 7.22 -16.88 5.94
CA LEU A 98 7.12 -15.80 4.97
C LEU A 98 6.64 -14.55 5.68
N TRP A 99 7.48 -13.53 5.75
CA TRP A 99 7.18 -12.28 6.44
C TRP A 99 6.95 -11.19 5.40
N ILE A 100 5.73 -10.66 5.36
CA ILE A 100 5.33 -9.63 4.41
C ILE A 100 5.05 -8.34 5.19
N PHE A 101 5.69 -7.26 4.77
CA PHE A 101 5.62 -5.95 5.37
C PHE A 101 4.98 -4.99 4.36
N TYR A 102 3.89 -4.34 4.74
CA TYR A 102 3.12 -3.48 3.86
C TYR A 102 3.38 -2.02 4.17
N HIS A 103 3.67 -1.24 3.14
CA HIS A 103 3.84 0.20 3.19
C HIS A 103 2.71 0.89 2.42
N ILE A 104 2.30 2.06 2.89
CA ILE A 104 1.32 2.92 2.23
C ILE A 104 1.98 4.26 1.92
N PRO A 105 1.37 5.11 1.07
CA PRO A 105 1.93 6.42 0.76
C PRO A 105 2.11 7.28 2.00
N ASN A 106 3.11 8.16 1.96
CA ASN A 106 3.43 9.13 3.03
C ASN A 106 3.84 8.51 4.38
N MET A 107 4.20 7.24 4.41
CA MET A 107 4.91 6.65 5.55
C MET A 107 6.41 6.86 5.44
N THR A 108 7.09 6.67 6.57
CA THR A 108 8.56 6.63 6.57
C THR A 108 9.08 5.28 6.18
N GLU A 109 10.12 5.30 5.34
CA GLU A 109 10.86 4.13 4.95
C GLU A 109 11.28 3.31 6.18
N GLY A 110 11.06 1.99 6.10
CA GLY A 110 11.42 1.05 7.16
C GLY A 110 10.36 0.84 8.25
N MET A 111 9.24 1.56 8.23
CA MET A 111 8.11 1.32 9.13
C MET A 111 6.91 0.79 8.35
N ALA A 112 6.53 -0.47 8.59
CA ALA A 112 5.38 -1.07 7.94
C ALA A 112 4.05 -0.57 8.55
N TRP A 113 3.09 -0.22 7.71
CA TRP A 113 1.70 0.06 8.09
C TRP A 113 1.00 -1.19 8.61
N ALA A 114 1.24 -2.33 7.96
CA ALA A 114 0.68 -3.62 8.32
C ALA A 114 1.67 -4.74 8.03
N THR A 115 1.40 -5.91 8.57
CA THR A 115 2.19 -7.12 8.35
C THR A 115 1.27 -8.31 8.14
N THR A 116 1.72 -9.24 7.31
CA THR A 116 1.18 -10.60 7.25
C THR A 116 2.32 -11.59 7.33
N HIS A 117 2.24 -12.52 8.26
CA HIS A 117 3.34 -13.45 8.55
C HIS A 117 2.81 -14.88 8.52
N PHE A 118 3.44 -15.74 7.73
CA PHE A 118 3.19 -17.17 7.74
C PHE A 118 4.17 -17.83 8.71
N THR A 119 3.66 -18.45 9.78
CA THR A 119 4.47 -19.24 10.74
C THR A 119 3.75 -20.47 11.32
N PRO A 120 3.39 -21.51 10.54
CA PRO A 120 3.12 -21.57 9.11
C PRO A 120 1.71 -21.05 8.73
N ASN A 121 0.85 -20.84 9.73
CA ASN A 121 -0.46 -20.20 9.55
C ASN A 121 -0.28 -18.70 9.34
N LEU A 122 -1.24 -18.09 8.64
CA LEU A 122 -1.27 -16.66 8.39
C LEU A 122 -1.69 -15.89 9.66
N GLU A 123 -0.83 -14.98 10.11
CA GLU A 123 -1.14 -13.92 11.06
C GLU A 123 -1.24 -12.58 10.31
N ILE A 124 -2.23 -11.75 10.64
CA ILE A 124 -2.46 -10.45 10.01
C ILE A 124 -2.50 -9.39 11.11
N ASN A 125 -1.64 -8.38 11.02
CA ASN A 125 -1.58 -7.29 11.99
C ASN A 125 -1.54 -5.93 11.28
N ILE A 126 -2.46 -5.03 11.62
CA ILE A 126 -2.48 -3.64 11.13
C ILE A 126 -1.93 -2.74 12.24
N ILE A 127 -0.72 -2.22 12.01
CA ILE A 127 0.06 -1.43 12.99
C ILE A 127 -0.36 0.04 12.95
N GLY A 128 -0.61 0.59 11.76
CA GLY A 128 -1.21 1.92 11.61
C GLY A 128 -2.72 1.93 11.86
N SER A 129 -3.35 3.07 11.58
CA SER A 129 -4.81 3.19 11.54
C SER A 129 -5.37 2.63 10.22
N THR A 130 -6.61 2.15 10.26
CA THR A 130 -7.43 1.83 9.08
C THR A 130 -8.20 3.07 8.61
N GLU A 131 -8.72 3.04 7.38
CA GLU A 131 -9.55 4.11 6.83
C GLU A 131 -10.78 4.42 7.72
N ASN A 132 -11.44 3.39 8.26
CA ASN A 132 -12.55 3.57 9.20
C ASN A 132 -12.12 4.25 10.50
N GLN A 133 -10.92 3.92 11.00
CA GLN A 133 -10.36 4.57 12.18
C GLN A 133 -9.95 6.02 11.90
N ASP A 134 -9.43 6.32 10.70
CA ASP A 134 -9.15 7.69 10.27
C ASP A 134 -10.42 8.53 10.25
N VAL A 135 -11.50 8.01 9.65
CA VAL A 135 -12.81 8.66 9.65
C VAL A 135 -13.31 8.89 11.09
N LYS A 136 -13.19 7.88 11.96
CA LYS A 136 -13.64 7.98 13.36
C LYS A 136 -12.85 9.03 14.13
N THR A 137 -11.52 9.04 14.02
CA THR A 137 -10.63 9.96 14.74
C THR A 137 -10.68 11.38 14.19
N SER A 138 -11.11 11.57 12.93
CA SER A 138 -11.32 12.91 12.34
C SER A 138 -12.57 13.63 12.83
N LYS A 139 -13.51 12.92 13.47
CA LYS A 139 -14.74 13.54 13.95
C LYS A 139 -14.44 14.53 15.08
N THR A 140 -15.12 15.66 15.01
CA THR A 140 -15.00 16.78 15.96
C THR A 140 -16.31 17.06 16.69
N THR A 141 -17.31 16.17 16.58
CA THR A 141 -18.64 16.34 17.20
C THR A 141 -18.60 16.38 18.72
N ASP A 142 -17.51 15.89 19.31
CA ASP A 142 -17.21 15.88 20.74
C ASP A 142 -16.35 17.06 21.19
N ILE A 143 -16.01 18.00 20.29
CA ILE A 143 -15.16 19.16 20.60
C ILE A 143 -16.03 20.39 20.84
N GLU A 144 -15.97 20.92 22.05
CA GLU A 144 -16.60 22.19 22.43
C GLU A 144 -15.65 23.36 22.12
N GLY A 145 -15.78 23.94 20.93
CA GLY A 145 -14.98 25.09 20.51
C GLY A 145 -14.88 25.26 19.00
N GLU A 146 -14.07 26.23 18.59
CA GLU A 146 -13.76 26.49 17.19
C GLU A 146 -12.60 25.59 16.75
N VAL A 147 -12.86 24.60 15.89
CA VAL A 147 -11.79 23.79 15.28
C VAL A 147 -11.03 24.65 14.28
N LEU A 148 -9.74 24.83 14.52
CA LEU A 148 -8.87 25.67 13.69
C LEU A 148 -8.24 24.87 12.56
N ASN A 149 -7.72 23.67 12.86
CA ASN A 149 -7.05 22.81 11.89
C ASN A 149 -7.04 21.34 12.36
N LYS A 150 -6.84 20.43 11.40
CA LYS A 150 -6.65 19.01 11.62
C LYS A 150 -5.49 18.47 10.77
N TRP A 151 -4.77 17.50 11.33
CA TRP A 151 -3.68 16.81 10.65
C TRP A 151 -3.68 15.31 10.97
N ARG A 152 -3.03 14.51 10.12
CA ARG A 152 -2.80 13.07 10.34
C ARG A 152 -1.32 12.74 10.27
N SER A 153 -0.82 12.05 11.30
CA SER A 153 0.54 11.51 11.33
C SER A 153 0.50 10.01 11.07
N GLU A 154 0.86 9.59 9.86
CA GLU A 154 1.00 8.16 9.51
C GLU A 154 2.31 7.57 10.05
N LYS A 155 3.34 8.41 10.22
CA LYS A 155 4.69 7.97 10.55
C LYS A 155 4.89 7.79 12.05
N SER A 156 4.88 8.86 12.85
CA SER A 156 5.36 8.77 14.24
C SER A 156 4.25 8.39 15.21
N LEU A 157 2.99 8.68 14.85
CA LEU A 157 1.83 8.43 15.69
C LEU A 157 0.88 7.36 15.11
N MET A 158 1.38 6.52 14.19
CA MET A 158 0.66 5.32 13.68
C MET A 158 -0.77 5.62 13.17
N GLY A 159 -0.94 6.75 12.48
CA GLY A 159 -2.22 7.19 11.92
C GLY A 159 -3.08 8.02 12.87
N ALA A 160 -2.51 8.56 13.96
CA ALA A 160 -3.25 9.45 14.85
C ALA A 160 -3.68 10.75 14.17
N THR A 161 -4.83 11.27 14.59
CA THR A 161 -5.36 12.55 14.14
C THR A 161 -5.08 13.62 15.18
N LEU A 162 -4.44 14.72 14.78
CA LEU A 162 -4.14 15.90 15.59
C LEU A 162 -5.17 16.99 15.26
N ILE A 163 -5.77 17.59 16.29
CA ILE A 163 -6.84 18.58 16.15
C ILE A 163 -6.51 19.79 17.01
N LEU A 164 -6.26 20.92 16.38
CA LEU A 164 -6.10 22.19 17.07
C LEU A 164 -7.44 22.92 17.09
N PHE A 165 -7.91 23.26 18.28
CA PHE A 165 -9.15 24.02 18.45
C PHE A 165 -8.99 25.12 19.50
N LYS A 166 -9.89 26.09 19.47
CA LYS A 166 -10.00 27.15 20.47
C LYS A 166 -11.23 26.90 21.34
N ASN A 167 -11.02 26.73 22.64
CA ASN A 167 -12.11 26.47 23.59
C ASN A 167 -12.90 27.76 23.92
N SER A 168 -13.94 27.63 24.74
CA SER A 168 -14.79 28.76 25.20
C SER A 168 -14.02 29.88 25.91
N PHE A 169 -12.88 29.57 26.54
CA PHE A 169 -12.00 30.53 27.21
C PHE A 169 -10.96 31.17 26.27
N GLN A 170 -11.10 31.00 24.96
CA GLN A 170 -10.18 31.48 23.93
C GLN A 170 -8.77 30.87 23.98
N LYS A 171 -8.57 29.78 24.74
CA LYS A 171 -7.31 29.04 24.79
C LYS A 171 -7.21 28.05 23.64
N LYS A 172 -6.01 27.90 23.07
CA LYS A 172 -5.74 26.90 22.04
C LYS A 172 -5.41 25.56 22.69
N ILE A 173 -6.05 24.50 22.22
CA ILE A 173 -5.90 23.14 22.72
C ILE A 173 -5.58 22.23 21.54
N MET A 174 -4.57 21.37 21.68
CA MET A 174 -4.30 20.27 20.76
C MET A 174 -4.84 18.97 21.34
N ILE A 175 -5.68 18.27 20.59
CA ILE A 175 -6.06 16.88 20.89
C ILE A 175 -5.38 15.96 19.89
N ILE A 176 -4.77 14.88 20.38
CA ILE A 176 -4.27 13.78 19.56
C ILE A 176 -5.20 12.58 19.81
N LYS A 177 -5.93 12.13 18.78
CA LYS A 177 -6.82 10.96 18.84
C LYS A 177 -6.15 9.77 18.17
N PHE A 178 -5.98 8.68 18.92
CA PHE A 178 -5.36 7.46 18.43
C PHE A 178 -6.38 6.46 17.90
N LYS A 179 -5.90 5.48 17.11
CA LYS A 179 -6.75 4.48 16.44
C LYS A 179 -7.53 3.58 17.40
N ASP A 180 -7.05 3.42 18.63
CA ASP A 180 -7.68 2.64 19.70
C ASP A 180 -8.78 3.43 20.44
N GLY A 181 -8.94 4.71 20.11
CA GLY A 181 -9.91 5.61 20.74
C GLY A 181 -9.37 6.37 21.95
N SER A 182 -8.14 6.10 22.39
CA SER A 182 -7.47 6.93 23.39
C SER A 182 -7.19 8.33 22.83
N LYS A 183 -7.05 9.31 23.73
CA LYS A 183 -6.70 10.68 23.36
C LYS A 183 -5.69 11.30 24.32
N MET A 184 -4.87 12.20 23.80
CA MET A 184 -4.08 13.16 24.57
C MET A 184 -4.62 14.56 24.31
N GLU A 185 -4.53 15.43 25.30
CA GLU A 185 -5.05 16.79 25.22
C GLU A 185 -4.10 17.73 25.97
N SER A 186 -3.63 18.78 25.30
CA SER A 186 -2.69 19.75 25.85
C SER A 186 -3.11 21.17 25.50
N GLU A 187 -2.93 22.11 26.44
CA GLU A 187 -2.99 23.55 26.14
C GLU A 187 -1.75 23.94 25.32
N ILE A 188 -1.95 24.72 24.27
CA ILE A 188 -0.92 25.11 23.31
C ILE A 188 -0.68 26.60 23.38
N VAL A 189 0.60 26.96 23.55
CA VAL A 189 1.09 28.32 23.34
C VAL A 189 1.52 28.46 21.89
N GLU A 190 0.95 29.45 21.21
CA GLU A 190 1.39 29.85 19.88
C GLU A 190 2.45 30.94 19.98
N SER A 191 3.53 30.80 19.20
CA SER A 191 4.59 31.79 19.06
C SER A 191 5.08 31.86 17.62
N ASN A 192 5.93 32.83 17.30
CA ASN A 192 6.59 32.93 16.00
C ASN A 192 8.08 32.59 16.13
N VAL A 193 8.59 31.73 15.26
CA VAL A 193 10.02 31.44 15.14
C VAL A 193 10.42 31.51 13.67
N ASN A 194 11.33 32.43 13.34
CA ASN A 194 11.82 32.64 11.98
C ASN A 194 10.70 32.81 10.94
N GLY A 195 9.63 33.53 11.30
CA GLY A 195 8.48 33.76 10.41
C GLY A 195 7.49 32.60 10.32
N LYS A 196 7.73 31.47 11.01
CA LYS A 196 6.80 30.34 11.08
C LYS A 196 6.04 30.33 12.39
N VAL A 197 4.81 29.81 12.35
CA VAL A 197 3.99 29.60 13.55
C VAL A 197 4.52 28.35 14.27
N LYS A 198 4.84 28.52 15.55
CA LYS A 198 5.25 27.46 16.47
C LYS A 198 4.16 27.21 17.49
N TYR A 199 3.81 25.94 17.66
CA TYR A 199 2.93 25.45 18.72
C TYR A 199 3.75 24.67 19.73
N GLN A 200 3.56 24.96 21.00
CA GLN A 200 4.27 24.26 22.08
C GLN A 200 3.34 24.13 23.29
N ASP A 201 3.25 22.93 23.85
CA ASP A 201 2.69 22.67 25.18
C ASP A 201 3.80 22.69 26.25
N ASP A 202 3.38 22.63 27.51
CA ASP A 202 4.26 22.58 28.67
C ASP A 202 4.76 21.13 28.92
N ASN A 203 5.41 20.54 27.91
CA ASN A 203 6.00 19.21 28.02
C ASN A 203 7.48 19.28 28.43
N GLU A 204 7.93 18.32 29.24
CA GLU A 204 9.33 18.22 29.69
C GLU A 204 10.29 17.73 28.58
N ASN A 205 9.76 17.13 27.52
CA ASN A 205 10.53 16.48 26.46
C ASN A 205 11.08 17.47 25.42
N GLY A 206 10.62 18.72 25.43
CA GLY A 206 10.98 19.76 24.47
C GLY A 206 10.43 19.50 23.06
N GLU A 207 9.39 18.68 22.94
CA GLU A 207 8.67 18.47 21.68
C GLU A 207 7.88 19.74 21.33
N TYR A 208 7.84 20.08 20.04
CA TYR A 208 7.06 21.22 19.56
C TYR A 208 6.64 20.99 18.12
N TYR A 209 5.68 21.80 17.66
CA TYR A 209 5.18 21.75 16.31
C TYR A 209 5.46 23.05 15.57
N ILE A 210 5.67 22.94 14.26
CA ILE A 210 5.80 24.08 13.35
C ILE A 210 4.76 23.92 12.25
N LEU A 211 3.96 24.97 12.02
CA LEU A 211 3.10 25.04 10.84
C LEU A 211 3.95 25.31 9.61
N GLU A 212 4.02 24.34 8.73
CA GLU A 212 4.81 24.41 7.51
C GLU A 212 4.07 25.19 6.42
N SER A 213 4.81 25.69 5.42
CA SER A 213 4.25 26.52 4.35
C SER A 213 3.24 25.79 3.45
N ASN A 214 3.29 24.46 3.40
CA ASN A 214 2.31 23.61 2.72
C ASN A 214 1.03 23.38 3.57
N GLY A 215 0.96 23.94 4.77
CA GLY A 215 -0.14 23.76 5.71
C GLY A 215 -0.04 22.50 6.57
N ASN A 216 0.95 21.64 6.37
CA ASN A 216 1.21 20.49 7.22
C ASN A 216 1.80 20.91 8.57
N LEU A 217 1.72 20.00 9.54
CA LEU A 217 2.26 20.23 10.87
C LEU A 217 3.54 19.42 11.02
N GLY A 218 4.68 20.10 11.04
CA GLY A 218 5.96 19.45 11.34
C GLY A 218 6.08 19.19 12.84
N LEU A 219 6.51 17.97 13.21
CA LEU A 219 6.79 17.56 14.58
C LEU A 219 8.30 17.57 14.80
N TYR A 220 8.73 18.29 15.84
CA TYR A 220 10.12 18.57 16.12
C TYR A 220 10.49 18.20 17.55
N VAL A 221 11.74 17.77 17.70
CA VAL A 221 12.48 17.72 18.96
C VAL A 221 13.68 18.65 18.86
N LYS A 222 14.49 18.76 19.91
CA LYS A 222 15.74 19.55 19.92
C LYS A 222 16.66 19.24 18.72
N ASN A 223 16.69 17.99 18.26
CA ASN A 223 17.55 17.53 17.16
C ASN A 223 16.95 17.77 15.76
N GLY A 224 15.79 18.42 15.66
CA GLY A 224 15.14 18.76 14.42
C GLY A 224 13.84 18.01 14.18
N LYS A 225 13.39 18.07 12.93
CA LYS A 225 12.13 17.49 12.48
C LYS A 225 12.23 15.96 12.47
N PHE A 226 11.31 15.27 13.12
CA PHE A 226 11.23 13.82 13.07
C PHE A 226 10.01 13.33 12.28
N ASP A 227 8.96 14.14 12.18
CA ASP A 227 7.74 13.82 11.41
C ASP A 227 7.08 15.07 10.80
N GLU A 228 6.17 14.84 9.84
CA GLU A 228 5.27 15.82 9.26
C GLU A 228 3.86 15.22 9.15
N ALA A 229 2.94 15.72 9.98
CA ALA A 229 1.53 15.34 9.89
C ALA A 229 0.85 16.11 8.75
N ILE A 230 0.18 15.37 7.87
CA ILE A 230 -0.47 15.90 6.67
C ILE A 230 -1.76 16.60 7.06
N LYS A 231 -2.00 17.80 6.52
CA LYS A 231 -3.26 18.53 6.74
C LYS A 231 -4.44 17.76 6.16
N ILE A 232 -5.52 17.67 6.94
CA ILE A 232 -6.78 17.03 6.53
C ILE A 232 -7.95 18.01 6.71
N GLU A 233 -9.02 17.83 5.93
CA GLU A 233 -10.28 18.59 6.01
C GLU A 233 -10.96 18.41 7.36
#